data_AF-A0A2G5TFG0-F1
#
_entry.id   AF-A0A2G5TFG0-F1
#
_cell.length_a   1.000
_cell.length_b   1.000
_cell.length_c   1.000
_cell.angle_alpha   90.00
_cell.angle_beta   90.00
_cell.angle_gamma   90.00
#
_symmetry.space_group_name_H-M   'P 1'
#
loop_
_entity.id
_entity.type
_entity.pdbx_description
1 polymer ?
#
loop_
_entity_poly.entity_id
_entity_poly.type
_entity_poly.pdbx_seq_one_letter_code
_entity_poly.pdbx_strand_id
1 'polypeptide(L)'
;MTGLQDYVSGEERGPIGSRILLPASQTEFPRDMIQQYQDAMSVVSNYGKPDYFITLTCNSYWDEIQECLEDDQVATDLPDVVARVFQMKVN
;
A
#
# COMPACT_ATOMS: atom_id res chain seq x y z
N MET A 1 -0.63 -18.29 9.43
CA MET A 1 -1.79 -18.47 10.34
C MET A 1 -1.35 -18.09 11.75
N THR A 2 -1.30 -16.80 12.09
CA THR A 2 -1.08 -16.30 13.47
C THR A 2 -1.32 -14.77 13.61
N GLY A 3 -2.18 -14.16 12.78
CA GLY A 3 -2.59 -12.76 12.97
C GLY A 3 -3.83 -12.59 13.87
N LEU A 4 -4.58 -13.67 14.10
CA LEU A 4 -5.85 -13.66 14.84
C LEU A 4 -5.69 -13.83 16.35
N GLN A 5 -4.56 -14.39 16.81
CA GLN A 5 -4.37 -14.74 18.21
C GLN A 5 -4.04 -13.52 19.09
N ASP A 6 -3.30 -12.54 18.57
CA ASP A 6 -2.80 -11.40 19.36
C ASP A 6 -3.83 -10.29 19.61
N TYR A 7 -5.00 -10.30 18.97
CA TYR A 7 -6.09 -9.39 19.33
C TYR A 7 -6.90 -9.87 20.55
N VAL A 8 -6.78 -11.16 20.91
CA VAL A 8 -7.55 -11.74 22.03
C VAL A 8 -6.94 -11.41 23.40
N SER A 9 -5.70 -10.91 23.46
CA SER A 9 -5.01 -10.58 24.73
C SER A 9 -5.12 -9.12 25.19
N GLY A 10 -6.01 -8.32 24.59
CA GLY A 10 -6.38 -7.00 25.10
C GLY A 10 -7.35 -7.10 26.29
N GLU A 11 -6.79 -7.32 27.49
CA GLU A 11 -7.34 -7.10 28.83
C GLU A 11 -8.83 -7.44 29.07
N GLU A 12 -9.07 -8.52 29.82
CA GLU A 12 -10.38 -9.00 30.28
C GLU A 12 -11.08 -8.14 31.34
N ARG A 13 -10.78 -6.85 31.52
CA ARG A 13 -11.37 -6.03 32.61
C ARG A 13 -11.60 -4.55 32.28
N GLY A 14 -12.40 -4.25 31.26
CA GLY A 14 -12.87 -2.88 30.97
C GLY A 14 -14.38 -2.82 30.69
N PRO A 15 -15.08 -1.72 31.05
CA PRO A 15 -16.53 -1.63 30.97
C PRO A 15 -17.06 -1.75 29.54
N ILE A 16 -18.28 -2.30 29.43
CA ILE A 16 -18.96 -2.63 28.18
C ILE A 16 -19.27 -1.34 27.41
N GLY A 17 -18.50 -1.10 26.35
CA GLY A 17 -18.77 -0.20 25.25
C GLY A 17 -18.39 -0.94 23.96
N SER A 18 -19.23 -0.88 22.93
CA SER A 18 -19.11 -1.67 21.71
C SER A 18 -17.69 -1.73 21.14
N ARG A 19 -17.06 -2.91 21.18
CA ARG A 19 -15.80 -3.19 20.47
C ARG A 19 -16.09 -3.24 18.98
N ILE A 20 -15.93 -2.12 18.29
CA ILE A 20 -15.98 -2.09 16.83
C ILE A 20 -14.64 -2.59 16.31
N LEU A 21 -14.62 -3.82 15.81
CA LEU A 21 -13.51 -4.34 15.03
C LEU A 21 -13.49 -3.63 13.68
N LEU A 22 -12.65 -2.62 13.54
CA LEU A 22 -12.43 -1.99 12.23
C LEU A 22 -11.74 -2.98 11.30
N PRO A 23 -12.23 -3.18 10.07
CA PRO A 23 -11.61 -4.10 9.12
C PRO A 23 -10.22 -3.60 8.71
N ALA A 24 -9.33 -4.53 8.35
CA ALA A 24 -7.98 -4.19 7.86
C ALA A 24 -8.00 -3.46 6.50
N SER A 25 -9.16 -3.37 5.86
CA SER A 25 -9.40 -2.56 4.67
C SER A 25 -9.41 -1.05 4.95
N GLN A 26 -9.30 -0.64 6.22
CA GLN A 26 -9.17 0.76 6.56
C GLN A 26 -7.68 1.13 6.59
N THR A 27 -7.26 1.83 5.54
CA THR A 27 -5.89 2.30 5.34
C THR A 27 -5.43 3.13 6.55
N GLU A 28 -4.18 2.96 6.96
CA GLU A 28 -3.51 3.72 8.04
C GLU A 28 -3.86 3.31 9.48
N PHE A 29 -4.59 2.21 9.67
CA PHE A 29 -4.87 1.68 11.00
C PHE A 29 -3.80 0.68 11.45
N PRO A 30 -3.62 0.46 12.76
CA PRO A 30 -2.63 -0.50 13.27
C PRO A 30 -2.78 -1.91 12.67
N ARG A 31 -4.01 -2.32 12.34
CA ARG A 31 -4.29 -3.63 11.72
C ARG A 31 -3.85 -3.70 10.26
N ASP A 32 -3.99 -2.62 9.51
CA ASP A 32 -3.50 -2.51 8.13
C ASP A 32 -1.96 -2.61 8.11
N MET A 33 -1.28 -1.89 9.01
CA MET A 33 0.18 -1.96 9.13
C MET A 33 0.70 -3.37 9.46
N ILE A 34 0.04 -4.08 10.38
CA ILE A 34 0.41 -5.47 10.74
C ILE A 34 0.22 -6.40 9.54
N GLN A 35 -0.86 -6.24 8.78
CA GLN A 35 -1.13 -7.07 7.62
C GLN A 35 -0.10 -6.82 6.50
N GLN A 36 0.18 -5.55 6.18
CA GLN A 36 1.22 -5.19 5.21
C GLN A 36 2.60 -5.73 5.59
N TYR A 37 2.94 -5.71 6.89
CA TYR A 37 4.18 -6.31 7.38
C TYR A 37 4.21 -7.83 7.17
N GLN A 38 3.12 -8.53 7.50
CA GLN A 38 3.03 -9.98 7.30
C GLN A 38 3.13 -10.36 5.81
N ASP A 39 2.50 -9.60 4.94
CA ASP A 39 2.57 -9.81 3.49
C ASP A 39 4.00 -9.59 2.98
N ALA A 40 4.68 -8.52 3.39
CA ALA A 40 6.09 -8.29 3.05
C ALA A 40 7.01 -9.42 3.55
N MET A 41 6.82 -9.89 4.77
CA MET A 41 7.60 -11.01 5.34
C MET A 41 7.38 -12.32 4.60
N SER A 42 6.19 -12.54 4.03
CA SER A 42 5.92 -13.72 3.19
C SER A 42 6.78 -13.72 1.92
N VAL A 43 6.99 -12.54 1.30
CA VAL A 43 7.86 -12.37 0.14
C VAL A 43 9.31 -12.62 0.53
N VAL A 44 9.78 -12.02 1.64
CA VAL A 44 11.14 -12.21 2.14
C VAL A 44 11.41 -13.67 2.50
N SER A 45 10.44 -14.37 3.07
CA SER A 45 10.59 -15.80 3.39
C SER A 45 10.73 -16.67 2.14
N ASN A 46 10.09 -16.29 1.02
CA ASN A 46 10.10 -17.07 -0.21
C ASN A 46 11.31 -16.76 -1.10
N TYR A 47 11.75 -15.50 -1.14
CA TYR A 47 12.78 -15.02 -2.07
C TYR A 47 14.10 -14.62 -1.38
N GLY A 48 14.13 -14.64 -0.05
CA GLY A 48 15.27 -14.17 0.74
C GLY A 48 15.24 -12.66 0.98
N LYS A 49 16.25 -12.18 1.68
CA LYS A 49 16.41 -10.77 2.02
C LYS A 49 16.72 -9.94 0.75
N PRO A 50 16.08 -8.79 0.53
CA PRO A 50 16.46 -7.89 -0.54
C PRO A 50 17.85 -7.26 -0.27
N ASP A 51 18.69 -7.27 -1.30
CA ASP A 51 20.01 -6.64 -1.31
C ASP A 51 19.98 -5.19 -1.78
N TYR A 52 19.05 -4.85 -2.68
CA TYR A 52 18.91 -3.52 -3.27
C TYR A 52 17.49 -2.98 -3.10
N PHE A 53 17.40 -1.68 -2.78
CA PHE A 53 16.17 -0.91 -2.86
C PHE A 53 16.34 0.10 -3.99
N ILE A 54 15.60 -0.10 -5.08
CA ILE A 54 15.63 0.79 -6.25
C ILE A 54 14.40 1.67 -6.19
N THR A 55 14.61 2.98 -6.11
CA THR A 55 13.54 3.97 -6.24
C THR A 55 13.45 4.41 -7.69
N LEU A 56 12.28 4.21 -8.29
CA LEU A 56 11.97 4.66 -9.63
C LEU A 56 11.00 5.84 -9.54
N THR A 57 11.35 6.98 -10.15
CA THR A 57 10.50 8.17 -10.18
C THR A 57 10.01 8.43 -11.59
N CYS A 58 8.70 8.67 -11.74
CA CYS A 58 8.11 9.11 -13.00
C CYS A 58 8.02 10.64 -13.00
N ASN A 59 8.39 11.29 -14.10
CA ASN A 59 8.18 12.72 -14.28
C ASN A 59 6.74 12.96 -14.79
N SER A 60 5.92 13.68 -14.01
CA SER A 60 4.55 14.00 -14.38
C SER A 60 4.44 14.98 -15.56
N TYR A 61 5.50 15.72 -15.88
CA TYR A 61 5.53 16.73 -16.95
C TYR A 61 5.91 16.16 -18.31
N TRP A 62 5.95 14.85 -18.48
CA TRP A 62 6.15 14.26 -19.80
C TRP A 62 4.94 14.53 -20.69
N ASP A 63 5.22 14.89 -21.95
CA ASP A 63 4.18 15.26 -22.93
C ASP A 63 3.14 14.14 -23.07
N GLU A 64 3.56 12.87 -23.03
CA GLU A 64 2.65 11.73 -23.13
C GLU A 64 1.64 11.64 -21.97
N ILE A 65 1.99 12.17 -20.80
CA ILE A 65 1.10 12.26 -19.63
C ILE A 65 0.23 13.51 -19.74
N GLN A 66 0.83 14.65 -20.10
CA GLN A 66 0.14 15.93 -20.25
C GLN A 66 -0.93 15.91 -21.34
N GLU A 67 -0.70 15.22 -22.46
CA GLU A 67 -1.67 15.05 -23.54
C GLU A 67 -2.89 14.22 -23.13
N CYS A 68 -2.77 13.37 -22.11
CA CYS A 68 -3.86 12.55 -21.59
C CYS A 68 -4.65 13.23 -20.47
N LEU A 69 -4.16 14.36 -19.94
CA LEU A 69 -4.78 15.09 -18.84
C LEU A 69 -5.81 16.08 -19.39
N GLU A 70 -6.99 16.12 -18.77
CA GLU A 70 -7.93 17.23 -18.96
C GLU A 70 -7.49 18.47 -18.16
N ASP A 71 -8.00 19.67 -18.50
CA ASP A 71 -7.55 20.96 -17.95
C ASP A 71 -7.55 21.03 -16.41
N ASP A 72 -8.41 20.25 -15.74
CA ASP A 72 -8.56 20.22 -14.28
C ASP A 72 -7.98 18.97 -13.59
N GLN A 73 -7.32 18.08 -14.33
CA GLN A 73 -6.76 16.83 -13.79
C GLN A 73 -5.27 16.96 -13.48
N VAL A 74 -4.80 16.22 -12.47
CA VAL A 74 -3.38 16.04 -12.20
C VAL A 74 -2.94 14.61 -12.50
N ALA A 75 -1.64 14.41 -12.74
CA ALA A 75 -1.09 13.09 -13.09
C ALA A 75 -1.46 11.98 -12.06
N THR A 76 -1.64 12.35 -10.79
CA THR A 76 -2.06 11.44 -9.72
C THR A 76 -3.49 10.91 -9.91
N ASP A 77 -4.36 11.64 -10.61
CA ASP A 77 -5.75 11.24 -10.89
C ASP A 77 -5.82 10.16 -11.98
N LEU A 78 -4.77 10.04 -12.81
CA LEU A 78 -4.66 9.07 -13.90
C LEU A 78 -3.43 8.15 -13.70
N PRO A 79 -3.39 7.36 -12.60
CA PRO A 79 -2.23 6.54 -12.26
C PRO A 79 -1.91 5.50 -13.35
N ASP A 80 -2.91 5.01 -14.07
CA ASP A 80 -2.75 4.05 -15.16
C ASP A 80 -1.96 4.63 -16.35
N VAL A 81 -2.22 5.89 -16.70
CA VAL A 81 -1.50 6.59 -17.77
C VAL A 81 -0.05 6.80 -17.37
N VAL A 82 0.17 7.28 -16.14
CA VAL A 82 1.52 7.48 -15.60
C VAL A 82 2.30 6.17 -15.59
N ALA A 83 1.69 5.06 -15.13
CA ALA A 83 2.32 3.76 -15.12
C ALA A 83 2.67 3.27 -16.54
N ARG A 84 1.78 3.48 -17.51
CA ARG A 84 2.01 3.08 -18.90
C ARG A 84 3.14 3.88 -19.55
N VAL A 85 3.14 5.21 -19.39
CA VAL A 85 4.21 6.07 -19.93
C VAL A 85 5.54 5.75 -19.24
N PHE A 86 5.53 5.50 -17.93
CA PHE A 86 6.71 5.05 -17.21
C PHE A 86 7.29 3.76 -17.80
N GLN A 87 6.47 2.74 -18.04
CA GLN A 87 6.91 1.51 -18.70
C GLN A 87 7.46 1.72 -20.12
N MET A 88 6.91 2.68 -20.87
CA MET A 88 7.42 3.03 -22.20
C MET A 88 8.81 3.67 -22.15
N LYS A 89 9.15 4.44 -21.11
CA LYS A 89 10.46 5.11 -20.96
C LYS A 89 11.54 4.23 -20.33
N VAL A 90 11.15 3.23 -19.55
CA VAL A 90 12.08 2.30 -18.89
C VAL A 90 12.60 1.20 -19.83
N ASN A 91 11.84 0.90 -20.89
CA ASN A 91 12.27 0.01 -21.97
C ASN A 91 13.22 0.71 -22.95
#